data_AF-A0A929YVB9-F1
#
_entry.id   AF-A0A929YVB9-F1
#
_cell.length_a   1.000
_cell.length_b   1.000
_cell.length_c   1.000
_cell.angle_alpha   90.00
_cell.angle_beta   90.00
_cell.angle_gamma   90.00
#
_symmetry.space_group_name_H-M   'P 1'
#
loop_
_entity.id
_entity.type
_entity.pdbx_description
1 polymer ?
#
loop_
_entity_poly.entity_id
_entity_poly.type
_entity_poly.pdbx_seq_one_letter_code
_entity_poly.pdbx_strand_id
1 'polypeptide(L)' 'MKKICLCFQIHQPYRLRRYRFFDIGNSHYYTDDFLNEDVFKRIADTCYLPANRLLLEL' A
#
# COMPACT_ATOMS: atom_id res chain seq x y z
N MET A 1 -3.62 -18.09 33.47
CA MET A 1 -2.82 -18.01 32.22
C MET A 1 -2.73 -16.57 31.78
N LYS A 2 -1.52 -16.06 31.51
CA LYS A 2 -1.36 -14.75 30.87
C LYS A 2 -1.68 -14.91 29.38
N LYS A 3 -2.45 -13.99 28.80
CA LYS A 3 -2.79 -13.98 27.37
C LYS A 3 -2.10 -12.81 26.70
N ILE A 4 -1.62 -13.02 25.47
CA ILE A 4 -1.03 -12.00 24.62
C ILE A 4 -1.89 -11.91 23.37
N CYS A 5 -2.18 -10.69 22.91
CA CYS A 5 -2.88 -10.40 21.67
C CYS A 5 -1.99 -9.47 20.83
N LEU A 6 -1.64 -9.91 19.62
CA LEU A 6 -0.88 -9.10 18.67
C LEU A 6 -1.85 -8.45 17.70
N CYS A 7 -1.80 -7.13 17.58
CA CYS A 7 -2.61 -6.35 16.65
C CYS A 7 -1.70 -5.62 15.66
N PHE A 8 -1.96 -5.80 14.37
CA PHE A 8 -1.16 -5.24 13.30
C PHE A 8 -1.98 -4.25 12.47
N GLN A 9 -1.38 -3.11 12.15
CA GLN A 9 -1.97 -2.11 11.27
C GLN A 9 -1.14 -2.02 9.99
N ILE A 10 -1.81 -2.12 8.84
CA ILE A 10 -1.19 -2.01 7.53
C ILE A 10 -1.67 -0.71 6.87
N HIS A 11 -0.73 0.08 6.34
CA HIS A 11 -1.02 1.28 5.58
C HIS A 11 -0.13 1.37 4.33
N GLN A 12 -0.76 1.63 3.18
CA GLN A 12 -0.08 2.04 1.95
C GLN A 12 -0.72 3.33 1.43
N PRO A 13 0.05 4.41 1.28
CA PRO A 13 -0.49 5.66 0.74
C PRO A 13 -0.67 5.57 -0.78
N TYR A 14 -1.72 6.24 -1.28
CA TYR A 14 -1.89 6.48 -2.70
C TYR A 14 -0.91 7.55 -3.17
N ARG A 15 -0.12 7.21 -4.19
CA ARG A 15 0.81 8.12 -4.84
C ARG A 15 0.05 9.01 -5.80
N LEU A 16 0.29 10.30 -5.63
CA LEU A 16 -0.20 11.30 -6.56
C LEU A 16 0.68 11.30 -7.80
N ARG A 17 0.07 11.46 -8.96
CA ARG A 17 0.82 11.74 -10.18
C ARG A 17 1.41 13.14 -10.11
N ARG A 18 2.36 13.39 -11.00
CA ARG A 18 2.87 14.75 -11.21
C ARG A 18 1.76 15.64 -11.78
N TYR A 19 1.13 16.42 -10.91
CA TYR A 19 0.10 17.39 -11.25
C TYR A 19 0.70 18.79 -11.37
N ARG A 20 0.57 19.43 -12.53
CA ARG A 20 1.18 20.72 -12.86
C ARG A 20 0.13 21.83 -12.83
N PHE A 21 0.60 23.07 -12.77
CA PHE A 21 -0.27 24.25 -12.78
C PHE A 21 -1.27 24.26 -13.95
N PHE A 22 -0.86 23.83 -15.14
CA PHE A 22 -1.74 23.78 -16.32
C PHE A 22 -2.80 22.67 -16.26
N ASP A 23 -2.63 21.68 -15.38
CA ASP A 23 -3.61 20.60 -15.21
C ASP A 23 -4.83 21.07 -14.40
N ILE A 24 -4.70 22.18 -13.65
CA ILE A 24 -5.76 22.77 -12.82
C ILE A 24 -6.98 23.13 -13.70
N GLY A 25 -8.14 22.58 -13.36
CA GLY A 25 -9.41 22.80 -14.07
C GLY A 25 -9.54 22.04 -15.40
N ASN A 26 -8.46 21.42 -15.90
CA ASN A 26 -8.46 20.67 -17.16
C ASN A 26 -8.40 19.15 -16.94
N SER A 27 -7.79 18.69 -15.85
CA SER A 27 -7.63 17.28 -15.55
C SER A 27 -7.94 16.99 -14.07
N HIS A 28 -8.84 16.04 -13.83
CA HIS A 28 -9.28 15.63 -12.49
C HIS A 28 -8.74 14.27 -12.05
N TYR A 29 -7.84 13.70 -12.84
CA TYR A 29 -7.10 12.53 -12.44
C TYR A 29 -5.92 12.99 -11.58
N TYR A 30 -5.71 12.42 -10.40
CA TYR A 30 -4.67 12.89 -9.45
C TYR A 30 -3.72 11.79 -9.01
N THR A 31 -4.03 10.52 -9.30
CA THR A 31 -3.25 9.38 -8.85
C THR A 31 -2.32 8.88 -9.95
N ASP A 32 -1.22 8.27 -9.52
CA ASP A 32 -0.33 7.51 -10.40
C ASP A 32 -0.63 6.03 -10.23
N ASP A 33 -1.62 5.52 -10.97
CA ASP A 33 -2.09 4.15 -10.76
C ASP A 33 -1.03 3.11 -11.11
N PHE A 34 -0.18 3.39 -12.12
CA PHE A 34 0.93 2.53 -12.50
C PHE A 34 1.95 2.39 -11.36
N LEU A 35 2.39 3.52 -10.79
CA LEU A 35 3.33 3.50 -9.68
C LEU A 35 2.71 2.92 -8.41
N ASN A 36 1.41 3.16 -8.19
CA ASN A 36 0.69 2.54 -7.07
C ASN A 36 0.66 1.03 -7.20
N GLU A 37 0.31 0.50 -8.37
CA GLU A 37 0.24 -0.93 -8.63
C GLU A 37 1.61 -1.59 -8.48
N ASP A 38 2.66 -1.02 -9.08
CA ASP A 38 4.02 -1.56 -9.00
C ASP A 38 4.53 -1.64 -7.56
N VAL A 39 4.39 -0.54 -6.81
CA VAL A 39 4.84 -0.52 -5.41
C VAL A 39 3.99 -1.45 -4.54
N PHE A 40 2.68 -1.50 -4.75
CA PHE A 40 1.81 -2.36 -3.97
C PHE A 40 2.14 -3.84 -4.19
N LYS A 41 2.33 -4.27 -5.44
CA LYS A 41 2.73 -5.64 -5.78
C LYS A 41 4.07 -6.00 -5.13
N ARG A 42 5.08 -5.15 -5.29
CA ARG A 42 6.39 -5.39 -4.67
C ARG A 42 6.29 -5.57 -3.16
N ILE A 43 5.55 -4.71 -2.46
CA ILE A 43 5.41 -4.80 -1.00
C ILE A 43 4.58 -6.01 -0.59
N ALA A 44 3.53 -6.36 -1.33
CA ALA A 44 2.76 -7.57 -1.08
C ALA A 44 3.66 -8.82 -1.14
N ASP A 45 4.52 -8.91 -2.16
CA ASP A 45 5.42 -10.05 -2.37
C ASP A 45 6.52 -10.13 -1.30
N THR A 46 7.09 -9.00 -0.89
CA THR A 46 8.23 -8.99 0.03
C THR A 46 7.83 -8.88 1.51
N CYS A 47 6.61 -8.44 1.84
CA CYS A 47 6.20 -8.14 3.21
C CYS A 47 4.90 -8.84 3.62
N TYR A 48 3.79 -8.58 2.91
CA TYR A 48 2.47 -9.02 3.38
C TYR A 48 2.25 -10.52 3.25
N LEU A 49 2.56 -11.08 2.08
CA LEU A 49 2.40 -12.51 1.84
C LEU A 49 3.35 -13.35 2.71
N PRO A 50 4.65 -13.00 2.87
CA PRO A 50 5.52 -13.68 3.82
C PRO A 50 5.04 -13.59 5.27
N ALA A 51 4.61 -12.42 5.74
CA ALA A 51 4.11 -12.25 7.10
C ALA A 51 2.86 -13.11 7.35
N ASN A 52 1.90 -13.12 6.42
CA ASN A 52 0.70 -13.94 6.54
C ASN A 52 1.02 -15.44 6.56
N ARG A 53 1.99 -15.89 5.76
CA ARG A 53 2.46 -17.30 5.78
C ARG A 53 3.03 -17.66 7.16
N LEU A 54 3.90 -16.81 7.71
CA LEU A 54 4.46 -17.04 9.05
C LEU A 54 3.36 -17.07 10.12
N LEU A 55 2.44 -16.10 10.11
CA LEU A 55 1.36 -16.03 11.09
C LEU A 55 0.39 -17.21 11.01
N LEU A 56 0.24 -17.84 9.84
CA LEU A 56 -0.59 -19.03 9.65
C LEU A 56 0.08 -20.30 10.20
N GLU A 57 1.41 -20.35 10.24
CA GLU A 57 2.19 -21.48 10.76
C GLU A 57 2.33 -21.46 12.30
N LEU A 58 2.04 -20.32 12.95
CA LEU A 58 2.08 -20.13 14.40
C LEU A 58 0.83 -20.65 15.12
#